data_AF-A0A453LB74-F1
#
_entry.id   AF-A0A453LB74-F1
#
_cell.length_a   1.000
_cell.length_b   1.000
_cell.length_c   1.000
_cell.angle_alpha   90.00
_cell.angle_beta   90.00
_cell.angle_gamma   90.00
#
_symmetry.space_group_name_H-M   'P 1'
#
loop_
_entity.id
_entity.type
_entity.pdbx_description
1 polymer ?
#
loop_
_entity_poly.entity_id
_entity_poly.type
_entity_poly.pdbx_seq_one_letter_code
_entity_poly.pdbx_strand_id
1 'polypeptide(L)' 'MNLVVAQVPKEVALHLIGPSKVKKAAIKKIINRAVAEYVEKENLDASKNLKVLQSYEELEATFEPGKEFCFDTAVHLTGS' A
#
# COMPACT_ATOMS: atom_id res chain seq x y z
N MET A 1 -4.08 -29.45 14.20
CA MET A 1 -3.89 -28.22 15.01
C MET A 1 -4.95 -27.24 14.57
N ASN A 2 -5.95 -26.98 15.41
CA ASN A 2 -7.02 -26.06 15.06
C ASN A 2 -6.47 -24.64 15.24
N LEU A 3 -6.24 -23.91 14.15
CA LEU A 3 -5.98 -22.48 14.23
C LEU A 3 -7.26 -21.85 14.74
N VAL A 4 -7.32 -21.60 16.05
CA VAL A 4 -8.21 -20.57 16.58
C VAL A 4 -7.76 -19.27 15.93
N VAL A 5 -8.43 -18.90 14.83
CA VAL A 5 -8.43 -17.52 14.36
C VAL A 5 -8.96 -16.70 15.52
N ALA A 6 -8.06 -16.08 16.27
CA ALA A 6 -8.43 -15.25 17.39
C ALA A 6 -9.37 -14.17 16.84
N GLN A 7 -10.66 -14.26 17.19
CA GLN A 7 -11.64 -13.24 16.84
C GLN A 7 -11.41 -12.04 17.76
N VAL A 8 -10.34 -11.30 17.46
CA VAL A 8 -9.98 -10.08 18.17
C VAL A 8 -10.83 -8.95 17.59
N PRO A 9 -11.61 -8.24 18.41
CA PRO A 9 -12.33 -7.06 17.95
C PRO A 9 -11.39 -6.05 17.29
N LYS A 10 -11.84 -5.39 16.22
CA LYS A 10 -11.02 -4.45 15.43
C LYS A 10 -10.33 -3.40 16.30
N GLU A 11 -11.04 -2.86 17.29
CA GLU A 11 -10.52 -1.84 18.21
C GLU A 11 -9.38 -2.37 19.08
N VAL A 12 -9.53 -3.59 19.60
CA VAL A 12 -8.50 -4.27 20.41
C VAL A 12 -7.27 -4.56 19.56
N ALA A 13 -7.46 -5.08 18.34
CA ALA A 13 -6.37 -5.33 17.40
C ALA A 13 -5.65 -4.02 17.02
N LEU A 14 -6.40 -2.94 16.78
CA LEU A 14 -5.85 -1.62 16.46
C LEU A 14 -5.03 -1.06 17.63
N HIS A 15 -5.50 -1.22 18.87
CA HIS A 15 -4.76 -0.83 20.06
C HIS A 15 -3.46 -1.62 20.23
N LEU A 16 -3.51 -2.94 20.03
CA LEU A 16 -2.35 -3.83 20.19
C LEU A 16 -1.29 -3.62 19.11
N ILE A 17 -1.70 -3.46 17.85
CA ILE A 17 -0.78 -3.28 16.72
C ILE A 17 -0.28 -1.84 16.66
N GLY A 18 -1.17 -0.89 16.96
CA GLY A 18 -0.94 0.54 16.90
C GLY A 18 -1.42 1.15 15.58
N PRO A 19 -2.15 2.28 15.63
CA PRO A 19 -2.78 2.89 14.46
C PRO A 19 -1.78 3.29 13.37
N SER A 20 -0.60 3.81 13.75
CA SER A 20 0.45 4.18 12.79
C SER A 20 0.94 2.98 11.97
N LYS A 21 1.13 1.80 12.59
CA LYS A 21 1.57 0.59 11.88
C LYS A 21 0.49 0.09 10.92
N VAL A 22 -0.78 0.14 11.34
CA VAL A 22 -1.92 -0.22 10.50
C VAL A 22 -2.05 0.73 9.31
N LYS A 23 -1.94 2.05 9.53
CA LYS A 23 -1.97 3.07 8.47
C LYS A 23 -0.84 2.87 7.46
N LYS A 24 0.39 2.67 7.95
CA LYS A 24 1.56 2.37 7.12
C LYS A 24 1.37 1.13 6.25
N ALA A 25 0.84 0.06 6.82
CA ALA A 25 0.58 -1.18 6.09
C ALA A 25 -0.52 -1.00 5.03
N ALA A 26 -1.59 -0.25 5.35
CA ALA A 26 -2.67 0.04 4.43
C ALA A 26 -2.18 0.85 3.21
N ILE A 27 -1.45 1.95 3.44
CA ILE A 27 -0.88 2.80 2.37
C ILE A 27 0.00 1.95 1.43
N LYS A 28 0.94 1.17 1.99
CA LYS A 28 1.80 0.28 1.19
C LYS A 28 1.01 -0.72 0.36
N LYS A 29 -0.04 -1.31 0.94
CA LYS A 29 -0.86 -2.31 0.25
C LYS A 29 -1.64 -1.69 -0.91
N ILE A 30 -2.19 -0.49 -0.73
CA ILE A 30 -2.90 0.24 -1.79
C ILE A 30 -1.96 0.55 -2.94
N ILE A 31 -0.80 1.15 -2.64
CA ILE A 31 0.20 1.50 -3.65
C ILE A 31 0.64 0.26 -4.44
N ASN A 32 1.07 -0.79 -3.74
CA ASN A 32 1.56 -2.01 -4.39
C ASN A 32 0.50 -2.65 -5.28
N ARG A 33 -0.77 -2.63 -4.85
CA ARG A 33 -1.87 -3.20 -5.62
C ARG A 33 -2.16 -2.38 -6.88
N ALA A 34 -2.33 -1.07 -6.73
CA ALA A 34 -2.60 -0.17 -7.86
C ALA A 34 -1.48 -0.20 -8.89
N VAL A 35 -0.22 -0.27 -8.43
CA VAL A 35 0.94 -0.45 -9.29
C VAL A 35 0.92 -1.79 -10.02
N ALA A 36 0.68 -2.89 -9.31
CA ALA A 36 0.65 -4.22 -9.94
C ALA A 36 -0.45 -4.30 -11.02
N GLU A 37 -1.64 -3.78 -10.71
CA GLU A 37 -2.77 -3.72 -11.65
C GLU A 37 -2.42 -2.88 -12.90
N TYR A 38 -1.72 -1.75 -12.73
CA TYR A 38 -1.30 -0.90 -13.86
C TYR A 38 -0.24 -1.58 -14.73
N VAL A 39 0.77 -2.19 -14.11
CA VAL A 39 1.86 -2.88 -14.81
C VAL A 39 1.34 -4.05 -15.64
N GLU A 40 0.42 -4.83 -15.08
CA GLU A 40 -0.25 -5.93 -15.79
C GLU A 40 -1.08 -5.42 -16.96
N LYS A 41 -1.90 -4.37 -16.75
CA LYS A 41 -2.77 -3.80 -17.78
C LYS A 41 -1.99 -3.25 -18.98
N GLU A 42 -0.91 -2.54 -18.74
CA GLU A 42 -0.10 -1.88 -19.78
C GLU A 42 1.03 -2.79 -20.30
N ASN A 43 1.09 -4.06 -19.85
CA ASN A 43 2.11 -5.04 -20.20
C ASN A 43 3.55 -4.51 -20.05
N LEU A 44 3.81 -3.82 -18.92
CA LEU A 44 5.11 -3.22 -18.64
C LEU A 44 6.04 -4.25 -17.97
N ASP A 45 7.29 -4.37 -18.42
CA ASP A 45 8.32 -5.07 -17.66
C ASP A 45 8.88 -4.15 -16.55
N ALA A 46 8.01 -3.80 -15.62
CA ALA A 46 8.30 -2.85 -14.54
C ALA A 46 8.71 -3.56 -13.23
N SER A 47 8.97 -4.87 -13.28
CA SER A 47 9.10 -5.74 -12.11
C SER A 47 10.16 -5.31 -11.07
N LYS A 48 11.07 -4.39 -11.44
CA LYS A 48 12.15 -3.94 -10.55
C LYS A 48 12.36 -2.42 -10.45
N ASN A 49 11.65 -1.58 -11.21
CA ASN A 49 12.02 -0.15 -11.31
C ASN A 49 10.87 0.85 -11.10
N LEU A 50 10.02 0.60 -10.12
CA LEU A 50 8.93 1.51 -9.78
C LEU A 50 9.19 2.23 -8.47
N LYS A 51 9.16 3.56 -8.51
CA LYS A 51 9.44 4.42 -7.36
C LYS A 51 8.27 5.37 -7.12
N VAL A 52 7.72 5.32 -5.91
CA VAL A 52 6.78 6.35 -5.43
C VAL A 52 7.58 7.62 -5.18
N LEU A 53 7.07 8.75 -5.67
CA LEU A 53 7.78 10.03 -5.62
C LEU A 53 7.64 10.71 -4.26
N GLN A 54 6.47 10.60 -3.64
CA GLN A 54 6.21 11.13 -2.31
C GLN A 54 6.96 10.36 -1.21
N SER A 55 7.38 11.09 -0.17
CA SER A 55 7.82 10.54 1.09
C SER A 55 6.68 9.82 1.83
N TYR A 56 7.02 8.99 2.83
CA TYR A 56 6.00 8.34 3.63
C TYR A 56 5.15 9.35 4.40
N GLU A 57 5.78 10.41 4.91
CA GLU A 57 5.15 11.46 5.70
C GLU A 57 4.11 12.23 4.88
N GLU A 58 4.41 12.52 3.61
CA GLU A 58 3.46 13.15 2.68
C GLU A 58 2.27 12.23 2.37
N LEU A 59 2.54 10.95 2.08
CA LEU A 59 1.49 9.95 1.83
C LEU A 59 0.61 9.75 3.07
N GLU A 60 1.22 9.77 4.26
CA GLU A 60 0.49 9.65 5.52
C GLU A 60 -0.37 10.89 5.79
N ALA A 61 0.10 12.08 5.46
CA ALA A 61 -0.64 13.33 5.63
C ALA A 61 -1.89 13.41 4.75
N THR A 62 -1.86 12.82 3.55
CA THR A 62 -3.00 12.81 2.62
C THR A 62 -3.92 11.60 2.77
N PHE A 63 -3.48 10.54 3.44
CA PHE A 63 -4.28 9.33 3.63
C PHE A 63 -5.38 9.51 4.67
N GLU A 64 -6.63 9.42 4.21
CA GLU A 64 -7.83 9.37 5.04
C GLU A 64 -8.66 8.10 4.74
N PRO A 65 -8.97 7.27 5.74
CA PRO A 65 -9.76 6.06 5.53
C PRO A 65 -11.12 6.34 4.87
N GLY A 66 -11.43 5.60 3.81
CA GLY A 66 -12.71 5.70 3.11
C GLY A 66 -12.79 6.84 2.08
N LYS A 67 -11.72 7.61 1.91
CA LYS A 67 -11.60 8.61 0.83
C LYS A 67 -10.66 8.12 -0.27
N GLU A 68 -10.74 8.79 -1.41
CA GLU A 68 -9.79 8.59 -2.51
C GLU A 68 -8.36 8.88 -2.05
N PHE A 69 -7.41 8.10 -2.55
CA PHE A 69 -6.01 8.19 -2.21
C PHE A 69 -5.18 8.22 -3.48
N CYS A 70 -4.45 9.32 -3.68
CA CYS A 70 -3.64 9.57 -4.86
C CYS A 70 -2.16 9.59 -4.50
N PHE A 71 -1.33 9.10 -5.41
CA PHE A 71 0.13 9.11 -5.28
C PHE A 71 0.74 9.09 -6.69
N ASP A 72 1.97 9.57 -6.79
CA ASP A 72 2.70 9.65 -8.05
C ASP A 72 3.79 8.58 -8.09
N THR A 73 3.99 8.00 -9.27
CA THR A 73 5.01 6.98 -9.47
C THR A 73 5.82 7.25 -10.72
N ALA A 74 7.11 6.97 -10.64
CA ALA A 74 7.99 6.87 -11.79
C ALA A 74 8.25 5.40 -12.09
N VAL A 75 8.05 5.00 -13.34
CA VAL A 75 8.36 3.67 -13.86
C VAL A 75 9.53 3.81 -14.82
N HIS A 76 10.61 3.09 -14.58
CA HIS A 76 11.70 2.99 -15.55
C HIS A 76 11.51 1.73 -16.40
N LEU A 77 11.32 1.93 -17.70
CA LEU A 77 11.15 0.87 -18.69
C LEU A 77 12.51 0.47 -19.25
N THR A 78 12.88 -0.80 -19.16
CA THR A 78 14.07 -1.33 -19.81
C THR A 78 13.70 -1.75 -21.23
N GLY A 79 13.89 -0.86 -22.20
CA GLY A 79 13.56 -1.15 -23.60
C GLY A 79 13.80 0.01 -24.56
N SER A 80 15.04 0.17 -25.03
CA SER A 80 15.38 0.58 -26.41
C SER A 80 16.79 0.09 -26.71
#